data_AF-A0A372DH68-F1
#
_entry.id   AF-A0A372DH68-F1
#
_cell.length_a   1.000
_cell.length_b   1.000
_cell.length_c   1.000
_cell.angle_alpha   90.00
_cell.angle_beta   90.00
_cell.angle_gamma   90.00
#
_symmetry.space_group_name_H-M   'P 1'
#
loop_
_entity.id
_entity.type
_entity.pdbx_description
1 polymer ?
#
loop_
_entity_poly.entity_id
_entity_poly.type
_entity_poly.pdbx_seq_one_letter_code
_entity_poly.pdbx_strand_id
1 'polypeptide(L)' 'MSKRHSPDYRQVCAYIPKQLALQFKAACALEQTNQSSVIEVLVADWLAKRDARQTEGSDCP' A
#
# COMPACT_ATOMS: atom_id res chain seq x y z
N MET A 1 -2.85 -18.28 -10.96
CA MET A 1 -3.11 -18.49 -9.51
C MET A 1 -3.50 -17.16 -8.88
N SER A 2 -4.45 -17.13 -7.94
CA SER A 2 -4.82 -15.90 -7.25
C SER A 2 -3.78 -15.54 -6.17
N LYS A 3 -3.53 -14.24 -5.94
CA LYS A 3 -2.62 -13.74 -4.89
C LYS A 3 -2.92 -14.33 -3.51
N ARG A 4 -4.18 -14.72 -3.25
CA ARG A 4 -4.62 -15.38 -2.02
C ARG A 4 -3.93 -16.71 -1.70
N HIS A 5 -3.46 -17.44 -2.73
CA HIS A 5 -2.87 -18.77 -2.56
C HIS A 5 -1.39 -18.81 -2.94
N SER A 6 -0.78 -17.67 -3.27
CA SER A 6 0.66 -17.59 -3.50
C SER A 6 1.39 -17.47 -2.16
N PRO A 7 2.50 -18.21 -1.95
CA PRO A 7 3.31 -18.08 -0.74
C PRO A 7 4.01 -16.72 -0.64
N ASP A 8 4.13 -15.99 -1.75
CA ASP A 8 4.81 -14.70 -1.84
C ASP A 8 3.95 -13.53 -1.36
N TYR A 9 2.66 -13.77 -1.08
CA TYR A 9 1.70 -12.73 -0.67
C TYR A 9 1.13 -13.02 0.71
N ARG A 10 1.03 -11.96 1.52
CA ARG A 10 0.31 -11.96 2.80
C ARG A 10 -0.80 -10.91 2.76
N GLN A 11 -1.96 -11.24 3.31
CA GLN A 11 -3.06 -10.30 3.43
C GLN A 11 -2.77 -9.30 4.55
N VAL A 12 -2.89 -8.01 4.25
CA VAL A 12 -2.88 -6.93 5.24
C VAL A 12 -4.31 -6.44 5.43
N CYS A 13 -4.85 -6.58 6.65
CA CYS A 13 -6.20 -6.13 7.00
C CYS A 13 -6.13 -4.78 7.73
N ALA A 14 -6.89 -3.80 7.27
CA ALA A 14 -6.99 -2.47 7.89
C ALA A 14 -8.40 -1.90 7.74
N TYR A 15 -8.74 -0.97 8.63
CA TYR A 15 -9.97 -0.18 8.54
C TYR A 15 -9.66 1.21 7.97
N ILE A 16 -10.48 1.65 7.02
CA ILE A 16 -10.45 3.01 6.47
C ILE A 16 -11.87 3.60 6.46
N PRO A 17 -12.02 4.93 6.43
CA PRO A 17 -13.34 5.55 6.30
C PRO A 17 -14.10 5.03 5.08
N LYS A 18 -15.42 4.79 5.23
CA LYS A 18 -16.26 4.21 4.16
C LYS A 18 -16.19 5.02 2.86
N GLN A 19 -16.21 6.34 2.97
CA GLN A 19 -16.13 7.23 1.82
C GLN A 19 -14.81 7.07 1.07
N LEU A 20 -13.70 6.93 1.81
CA LEU A 20 -12.39 6.71 1.23
C LEU A 20 -12.32 5.36 0.51
N ALA A 21 -12.89 4.31 1.10
CA ALA A 21 -12.96 2.99 0.47
C ALA A 21 -13.77 3.03 -0.84
N LEU A 22 -14.87 3.78 -0.88
CA LEU A 22 -15.69 3.92 -2.08
C LEU A 22 -14.94 4.64 -3.19
N GLN A 23 -14.32 5.78 -2.87
CA GLN A 23 -13.53 6.56 -3.83
C GLN A 23 -12.35 5.74 -4.37
N PHE A 24 -11.63 5.03 -3.50
CA PHE A 24 -10.53 4.17 -3.90
C PHE A 24 -10.97 3.07 -4.88
N LYS A 25 -12.08 2.38 -4.58
CA LYS A 25 -12.64 1.34 -5.46
C LYS A 25 -13.10 1.90 -6.79
N ALA A 26 -13.76 3.06 -6.78
CA ALA A 26 -14.22 3.74 -8.00
C ALA A 26 -13.02 4.12 -8.89
N ALA A 27 -11.96 4.70 -8.32
CA ALA A 27 -10.74 5.02 -9.05
C ALA A 27 -10.10 3.76 -9.66
N CYS A 28 -9.94 2.68 -8.88
CA CYS A 28 -9.40 1.43 -9.41
C CYS A 28 -10.24 0.87 -10.57
N ALA A 29 -11.57 0.97 -10.49
CA ALA A 29 -12.46 0.50 -11.54
C ALA A 29 -12.34 1.35 -12.82
N LEU A 30 -12.27 2.68 -12.68
CA LEU A 30 -12.12 3.61 -13.81
C LEU A 30 -10.78 3.41 -14.53
N GLU A 31 -9.71 3.18 -13.77
CA GLU A 31 -8.36 2.99 -14.30
C GLU A 31 -8.06 1.54 -14.74
N GLN A 32 -9.03 0.63 -14.57
CA GLN A 32 -8.87 -0.81 -14.82
C GLN A 32 -7.68 -1.43 -14.04
N THR A 33 -7.41 -0.90 -12.84
CA THR A 33 -6.31 -1.35 -11.98
C THR A 33 -6.79 -2.30 -10.88
N ASN A 34 -5.90 -3.20 -10.47
CA ASN A 34 -6.18 -4.11 -9.36
C ASN A 34 -5.93 -3.40 -8.01
N GLN A 35 -6.90 -3.45 -7.10
CA GLN A 35 -6.76 -2.85 -5.77
C GLN A 35 -5.49 -3.31 -5.04
N SER A 36 -5.11 -4.59 -5.13
CA SER A 36 -3.89 -5.13 -4.51
C SER A 36 -2.63 -4.49 -5.06
N SER A 37 -2.54 -4.28 -6.38
CA SER A 37 -1.35 -3.65 -6.98
C SER A 37 -1.22 -2.19 -6.58
N VAL A 38 -2.33 -1.46 -6.47
CA VAL A 38 -2.29 -0.07 -5.97
C VAL A 38 -1.82 -0.04 -4.51
N ILE A 39 -2.34 -0.94 -3.66
CA ILE A 39 -1.89 -1.03 -2.26
C ILE A 39 -0.40 -1.41 -2.16
N GLU A 40 0.10 -2.32 -3.02
CA GLU A 40 1.53 -2.67 -3.06
C GLU A 40 2.41 -1.44 -3.30
N VAL A 41 2.05 -0.60 -4.28
CA VAL A 41 2.77 0.65 -4.58
C VAL A 41 2.69 1.63 -3.42
N LEU A 42 1.49 1.84 -2.85
CA LEU A 42 1.30 2.78 -1.74
C LEU A 42 2.05 2.36 -0.48
N VAL A 43 2.08 1.06 -0.17
CA VAL A 43 2.83 0.51 0.97
C VAL A 43 4.33 0.64 0.74
N ALA A 44 4.83 0.35 -0.47
CA ALA A 44 6.24 0.51 -0.81
C ALA A 44 6.68 1.98 -0.71
N ASP A 45 5.89 2.91 -1.26
CA ASP A 45 6.15 4.35 -1.18
C ASP A 45 6.14 4.85 0.28
N TRP A 46 5.19 4.38 1.10
CA TRP A 46 5.16 4.72 2.52
C TRP A 46 6.40 4.23 3.28
N LEU A 47 6.86 3.00 3.01
CA LEU A 47 8.07 2.44 3.61
C LEU A 47 9.31 3.22 3.18
N ALA A 48 9.46 3.53 1.90
CA ALA A 48 10.58 4.31 1.38
C ALA A 48 10.65 5.69 2.05
N LYS A 49 9.50 6.38 2.18
CA LYS A 49 9.41 7.66 2.89
C LYS A 49 9.70 7.53 4.38
N ARG A 50 9.32 6.41 5.02
CA ARG A 50 9.62 6.15 6.42
C ARG A 50 11.12 5.99 6.64
N ASP A 51 11.78 5.19 5.81
CA ASP A 51 13.19 4.90 5.96
C ASP A 51 14.04 6.16 5.68
N ALA A 52 13.65 6.99 4.71
CA ALA A 52 14.27 8.31 4.48
C ALA A 52 14.23 9.21 5.72
N ARG A 53 13.12 9.24 6.47
CA ARG A 53 13.03 10.01 7.74
C ARG A 53 13.91 9.46 8.85
N GLN A 54 14.25 8.17 8.82
CA GLN A 54 15.10 7.56 9.84
C GLN A 54 16.59 7.83 9.57
N THR A 55 16.99 7.97 8.30
CA THR A 55 18.37 8.27 7.93
C THR A 55 18.78 9.70 8.31
N GLU A 56 17.86 10.67 8.32
CA GLU A 56 18.13 12.06 8.73
C GLU A 56 18.30 12.26 10.25
N GLY A 57 18.07 11.20 11.06
CA GLY A 57 18.20 11.24 12.52
C GLY A 57 19.45 10.55 13.09
N SER A 58 20.34 10.03 12.25
CA SER A 58 21.54 9.28 12.68
C SER A 58 22.85 9.96 12.27
N ASP A 59 22.92 11.29 12.40
CA ASP A 59 24.19 11.99 12.48
C ASP A 59 24.44 12.35 13.95
N CYS A 60 25.26 11.54 14.62
CA CYS A 60 25.80 11.82 15.94
C CYS A 60 27.31 11.52 15.87
N PRO A 61 28.16 12.49 16.25
CA PRO A 61 29.60 12.52 15.94
C PRO A 61 30.42 11.39 16.56
#